data_AF-A0A3N5WSF1-F1
#
_entry.id   AF-A0A3N5WSF1-F1
#
_cell.length_a   1.000
_cell.length_b   1.000
_cell.length_c   1.000
_cell.angle_alpha   90.00
_cell.angle_beta   90.00
_cell.angle_gamma   90.00
#
_symmetry.space_group_name_H-M   'P 1'
#
loop_
_entity.id
_entity.type
_entity.pdbx_description
1 polymer ?
#
loop_
_entity_poly.entity_id
_entity_poly.type
_entity_poly.pdbx_seq_one_letter_code
_entity_poly.pdbx_strand_id
1 'polypeptide(L)'
;MTASGDLPPAIQELLWERPRVPHNLETLSAGWVEYIRRVQEEAPFATIEDGGETVYTGALSPGCQACKAGEWDCLFLTARCNLACAFCCSPSLRAGSVPLSAFGREVEEVIVNLRRVEPRGISFSGGEVFLDFPRLRVMVERFRGEFPRAHLWTYTNGLLATAAQLEELCRLGLTEIRFNLAATGYIHPGVLSLVEQAARSLPAVTVEIPAIPGDEAKLLAALEPWSRLGVRYLNLHELMYEPGSLSAHLPGPRAPVHT
;
A
#
# COMPACT_ATOMS: atom_id res chain seq x y z
N MET A 1 1.73 -24.53 -15.81
CA MET A 1 3.12 -24.82 -16.26
C MET A 1 3.35 -24.09 -17.58
N THR A 2 3.68 -22.81 -17.53
CA THR A 2 4.22 -22.08 -18.69
C THR A 2 5.73 -22.29 -18.70
N ALA A 3 6.28 -22.62 -19.87
CA ALA A 3 7.68 -22.99 -20.01
C ALA A 3 8.60 -21.83 -19.59
N SER A 4 9.56 -22.12 -18.73
CA SER A 4 10.58 -21.19 -18.21
C SER A 4 11.56 -20.65 -19.27
N GLY A 5 11.27 -20.84 -20.57
CA GLY A 5 12.19 -20.56 -21.68
C GLY A 5 12.17 -19.12 -22.19
N ASP A 6 11.10 -18.36 -21.93
CA ASP A 6 10.88 -17.04 -22.56
C ASP A 6 11.16 -15.84 -21.63
N LEU A 7 11.64 -16.08 -20.41
CA LEU A 7 11.91 -14.99 -19.47
C LEU A 7 13.27 -14.34 -19.75
N PRO A 8 13.41 -13.00 -19.68
CA PRO A 8 14.69 -12.30 -19.80
C PRO A 8 15.77 -12.89 -18.89
N PRO A 9 17.06 -12.91 -19.30
CA PRO A 9 18.15 -13.52 -18.53
C PRO A 9 18.24 -13.04 -17.07
N ALA A 10 18.00 -11.76 -16.81
CA ALA A 10 17.97 -11.19 -15.46
C ALA A 10 16.85 -11.78 -14.57
N ILE A 11 15.70 -12.11 -15.16
CA ILE A 11 14.59 -12.76 -14.45
C ILE A 11 14.91 -14.24 -14.22
N GLN A 12 15.57 -14.91 -15.17
CA GLN A 12 16.01 -16.30 -15.00
C GLN A 12 17.02 -16.44 -13.86
N GLU A 13 17.97 -15.51 -13.74
CA GLU A 13 18.98 -15.48 -12.68
C GLU A 13 18.35 -15.27 -11.28
N LEU A 14 17.41 -14.32 -11.17
CA LEU A 14 16.61 -14.10 -9.95
C LEU A 14 15.78 -15.32 -9.52
N LEU A 15 15.27 -16.10 -10.48
CA LEU A 15 14.49 -17.32 -10.22
C LEU A 15 15.38 -18.51 -9.84
N TRP A 16 16.65 -18.52 -10.25
CA TRP A 16 17.61 -19.59 -9.96
C TRP A 16 18.16 -19.53 -8.54
N GLU A 17 18.38 -18.33 -8.01
CA GLU A 17 18.95 -18.12 -6.66
C GLU A 17 17.93 -18.28 -5.51
N ARG A 18 16.63 -18.33 -5.81
CA ARG A 18 15.60 -18.54 -4.79
C ARG A 18 15.50 -20.02 -4.41
N PRO A 19 15.58 -20.39 -3.11
CA PRO A 19 15.27 -21.73 -2.65
C PRO A 19 13.87 -22.12 -3.14
N ARG A 20 13.76 -23.24 -3.86
CA ARG A 20 12.47 -23.80 -4.29
C ARG A 20 11.77 -24.41 -3.09
N VAL A 21 11.09 -23.59 -2.30
CA VAL A 21 10.14 -24.06 -1.30
C VAL A 21 8.85 -24.43 -2.03
N PRO A 22 8.27 -25.62 -1.83
CA PRO A 22 6.98 -25.96 -2.42
C PRO A 22 5.94 -24.90 -2.03
N HIS A 23 5.26 -24.34 -3.02
CA HIS A 23 4.12 -23.46 -2.77
C HIS A 23 3.11 -24.17 -1.86
N ASN A 24 2.57 -23.47 -0.89
CA ASN A 24 1.68 -24.04 0.12
C ASN A 24 0.23 -23.56 0.00
N LEU A 25 -0.14 -23.04 -1.18
CA LEU A 25 -1.48 -22.54 -1.46
C LEU A 25 -2.57 -23.61 -1.25
N GLU A 26 -2.28 -24.87 -1.58
CA GLU A 26 -3.21 -25.98 -1.34
C GLU A 26 -3.53 -26.16 0.15
N THR A 27 -2.56 -25.96 1.04
CA THR A 27 -2.74 -26.07 2.49
C THR A 27 -3.56 -24.91 3.05
N LEU A 28 -3.50 -23.74 2.42
CA LEU A 28 -4.29 -22.56 2.80
C LEU A 28 -5.72 -22.62 2.25
N SER A 29 -5.96 -23.45 1.22
CA SER A 29 -7.22 -23.49 0.48
C SER A 29 -8.45 -23.78 1.36
N ALA A 30 -8.36 -24.68 2.34
CA ALA A 30 -9.51 -25.04 3.18
C ALA A 30 -9.94 -23.87 4.08
N GLY A 31 -8.98 -23.19 4.72
CA GLY A 31 -9.27 -22.00 5.53
C GLY A 31 -9.78 -20.84 4.68
N TRP A 32 -9.26 -20.71 3.46
CA TRP A 32 -9.67 -19.70 2.50
C TRP A 32 -11.11 -19.89 1.99
N VAL A 33 -11.47 -21.13 1.64
CA VAL A 33 -12.85 -21.48 1.24
C VAL A 33 -13.83 -21.19 2.36
N GLU A 34 -13.47 -21.52 3.60
CA GLU A 34 -14.30 -21.23 4.77
C GLU A 34 -14.44 -19.72 5.01
N TYR A 35 -13.35 -18.95 4.87
CA TYR A 35 -13.40 -17.49 4.94
C TYR A 35 -14.37 -16.90 3.90
N ILE A 36 -14.29 -17.32 2.63
CA ILE A 36 -15.19 -16.84 1.57
C ILE A 36 -16.63 -17.21 1.88
N ARG A 37 -16.89 -18.45 2.32
CA ARG A 37 -18.22 -18.91 2.71
C ARG A 37 -18.81 -18.01 3.80
N ARG A 38 -18.03 -17.70 4.82
CA ARG A 38 -18.44 -16.78 5.91
C ARG A 38 -18.74 -15.38 5.40
N VAL A 39 -17.89 -14.82 4.51
CA VAL A 39 -18.15 -13.50 3.92
C VAL A 39 -19.47 -13.50 3.14
N GLN A 40 -19.75 -14.55 2.35
CA GLN A 40 -21.01 -14.66 1.60
C GLN A 40 -22.24 -14.74 2.51
N GLU A 41 -22.12 -15.37 3.68
CA GLU A 41 -23.20 -15.52 4.65
C GLU A 41 -23.41 -14.26 5.49
N GLU A 42 -22.33 -13.68 6.01
CA GLU A 42 -22.36 -12.55 6.94
C GLU A 42 -22.47 -11.19 6.21
N ALA A 43 -21.95 -11.11 4.99
CA ALA A 43 -21.94 -9.90 4.17
C ALA A 43 -22.33 -10.19 2.71
N PRO A 44 -23.57 -10.65 2.44
CA PRO A 44 -24.04 -11.01 1.09
C PRO A 44 -24.07 -9.81 0.10
N PHE A 45 -23.91 -8.59 0.61
CA PHE A 45 -23.81 -7.36 -0.18
C PHE A 45 -22.36 -7.02 -0.60
N ALA A 46 -21.36 -7.75 -0.10
CA ALA A 46 -19.98 -7.56 -0.51
C ALA A 46 -19.71 -8.20 -1.87
N THR A 47 -18.88 -7.55 -2.68
CA THR A 47 -18.36 -8.13 -3.91
C THR A 47 -17.13 -8.96 -3.58
N ILE A 48 -17.06 -10.17 -4.14
CA ILE A 48 -15.93 -11.10 -4.00
C ILE A 48 -15.37 -11.35 -5.40
N GLU A 49 -14.09 -11.03 -5.58
CA GLU A 49 -13.34 -11.23 -6.83
C GLU A 49 -12.05 -12.01 -6.57
N ASP A 50 -11.38 -12.44 -7.65
CA ASP A 50 -10.09 -13.14 -7.62
C ASP A 50 -10.07 -14.36 -6.69
N GLY A 51 -11.18 -15.10 -6.66
CA GLY A 51 -11.31 -16.27 -5.78
C GLY A 51 -11.21 -15.91 -4.30
N GLY A 52 -11.56 -14.69 -3.88
CA GLY A 52 -11.56 -14.25 -2.49
C GLY A 52 -10.43 -13.30 -2.11
N GLU A 53 -9.44 -13.07 -2.98
CA GLU A 53 -8.29 -12.21 -2.68
C GLU A 53 -8.69 -10.74 -2.61
N THR A 54 -9.77 -10.38 -3.32
CA THR A 54 -10.35 -9.05 -3.28
C THR A 54 -11.79 -9.14 -2.77
N VAL A 55 -12.04 -8.61 -1.57
CA VAL A 55 -13.38 -8.45 -0.98
C VAL A 55 -13.61 -6.98 -0.71
N TYR A 56 -14.71 -6.43 -1.21
CA TYR A 56 -15.01 -5.01 -1.02
C TYR A 56 -16.51 -4.71 -1.00
N THR A 57 -16.82 -3.55 -0.45
CA THR A 57 -18.15 -2.94 -0.50
C THR A 57 -18.01 -1.58 -1.19
N GLY A 58 -19.00 -1.19 -2.00
CA GLY A 58 -18.91 0.04 -2.77
C GLY A 58 -17.88 -0.05 -3.90
N ALA A 59 -16.93 0.88 -3.95
CA ALA A 59 -15.96 0.99 -5.04
C ALA A 59 -14.51 0.89 -4.53
N LEU A 60 -13.66 0.26 -5.34
CA LEU A 60 -12.21 0.27 -5.13
C LEU A 60 -11.62 1.64 -5.49
N SER A 61 -10.62 2.11 -4.74
CA SER A 61 -9.88 3.33 -5.09
C SER A 61 -9.20 3.18 -6.46
N PRO A 62 -8.98 4.27 -7.23
CA PRO A 62 -8.28 4.18 -8.51
C PRO A 62 -6.89 3.53 -8.39
N GLY A 63 -6.18 3.76 -7.28
CA GLY A 63 -4.91 3.08 -7.00
C GLY A 63 -5.06 1.57 -6.79
N CYS A 64 -6.12 1.11 -6.09
CA CYS A 64 -6.41 -0.32 -5.97
C CYS A 64 -6.78 -0.96 -7.31
N GLN A 65 -7.56 -0.27 -8.14
CA GLN A 65 -7.88 -0.73 -9.49
C GLN A 65 -6.62 -0.88 -10.36
N ALA A 66 -5.71 0.10 -10.31
CA ALA A 66 -4.43 0.04 -11.04
C ALA A 66 -3.53 -1.10 -10.53
N CYS A 67 -3.44 -1.30 -9.22
CA CYS A 67 -2.69 -2.39 -8.60
C CYS A 67 -3.24 -3.76 -9.05
N LYS A 68 -4.56 -3.95 -8.95
CA LYS A 68 -5.24 -5.20 -9.36
C LYS A 68 -5.06 -5.49 -10.86
N ALA A 69 -5.02 -4.45 -11.70
CA ALA A 69 -4.78 -4.60 -13.14
C ALA A 69 -3.31 -4.91 -13.50
N GLY A 70 -2.37 -4.82 -12.55
CA GLY A 70 -0.94 -4.91 -12.83
C GLY A 70 -0.38 -3.69 -13.56
N GLU A 71 -1.09 -2.55 -13.52
CA GLU A 71 -0.78 -1.32 -14.26
C GLU A 71 -0.24 -0.22 -13.31
N TRP A 72 0.51 -0.63 -12.28
CA TRP A 72 1.02 0.21 -11.19
C TRP A 72 2.50 -0.03 -10.89
N ASP A 73 3.20 1.03 -10.48
CA ASP A 73 4.53 0.95 -9.87
C ASP A 73 4.64 1.76 -8.56
N CYS A 74 5.44 1.24 -7.62
CA CYS A 74 5.68 1.84 -6.32
C CYS A 74 7.12 2.31 -6.17
N LEU A 75 7.30 3.61 -5.97
CA LEU A 75 8.60 4.22 -5.71
C LEU A 75 8.85 4.34 -4.21
N PHE A 76 9.87 3.64 -3.71
CA PHE A 76 10.36 3.70 -2.34
C PHE A 76 11.35 4.85 -2.17
N LEU A 77 10.87 6.00 -1.69
CA LEU A 77 11.67 7.23 -1.60
C LEU A 77 12.64 7.24 -0.42
N THR A 78 12.32 6.52 0.65
CA THR A 78 13.13 6.45 1.87
C THR A 78 12.84 5.19 2.67
N ALA A 79 13.83 4.68 3.39
CA ALA A 79 13.62 3.63 4.39
C ALA A 79 13.44 4.18 5.82
N ARG A 80 13.59 5.50 6.01
CA ARG A 80 13.50 6.13 7.32
C ARG A 80 12.04 6.35 7.70
N CYS A 81 11.71 6.15 8.96
CA CYS A 81 10.41 6.45 9.53
C CYS A 81 10.57 7.08 10.91
N ASN A 82 9.68 8.00 11.27
CA ASN A 82 9.60 8.63 12.59
C ASN A 82 8.91 7.74 13.63
N LEU A 83 8.37 6.59 13.23
CA LEU A 83 7.66 5.64 14.09
C LEU A 83 8.29 4.24 14.06
N ALA A 84 7.92 3.45 15.07
CA ALA A 84 8.25 2.04 15.19
C ALA A 84 6.96 1.24 15.49
N CYS A 85 5.99 1.30 14.56
CA CYS A 85 4.69 0.65 14.74
C CYS A 85 4.85 -0.85 15.00
N ALA A 86 4.09 -1.39 15.96
CA ALA A 86 4.14 -2.82 16.29
C ALA A 86 3.76 -3.72 15.10
N PHE A 87 2.96 -3.22 14.17
CA PHE A 87 2.56 -3.92 12.94
C PHE A 87 3.50 -3.69 11.75
N CYS A 88 4.62 -2.98 11.91
CA CYS A 88 5.52 -2.69 10.80
C CYS A 88 6.30 -3.94 10.38
N CYS A 89 6.05 -4.38 9.14
CA CYS A 89 6.72 -5.52 8.50
C CYS A 89 7.99 -5.13 7.74
N SER A 90 8.33 -3.84 7.65
CA SER A 90 9.45 -3.32 6.85
C SER A 90 10.74 -2.92 7.60
N PRO A 91 11.12 -3.47 8.78
CA PRO A 91 12.40 -3.13 9.38
C PRO A 91 13.61 -3.57 8.53
N SER A 92 13.42 -4.48 7.58
CA SER A 92 14.41 -4.91 6.57
C SER A 92 14.79 -3.83 5.56
N LEU A 93 13.93 -2.82 5.29
CA LEU A 93 14.29 -1.65 4.46
C LEU A 93 15.44 -0.82 5.06
N ARG A 94 15.76 -1.01 6.35
CA ARG A 94 16.83 -0.29 7.06
C ARG A 94 18.23 -0.77 6.67
N ALA A 95 18.37 -1.90 5.97
CA ALA A 95 19.64 -2.39 5.43
C ALA A 95 19.80 -1.90 3.98
N GLY A 96 20.86 -1.14 3.71
CA GLY A 96 20.99 -0.28 2.53
C GLY A 96 20.85 -0.94 1.14
N SER A 97 20.40 -0.11 0.19
CA SER A 97 20.24 -0.32 -1.26
C SER A 97 18.99 -1.08 -1.72
N VAL A 98 17.83 -0.73 -1.16
CA VAL A 98 16.55 -1.07 -1.77
C VAL A 98 16.45 -0.34 -3.12
N PRO A 99 16.12 -1.03 -4.23
CA PRO A 99 15.81 -0.37 -5.50
C PRO A 99 14.75 0.71 -5.31
N LEU A 100 14.81 1.78 -6.11
CA LEU A 100 13.79 2.82 -6.08
C LEU A 100 12.41 2.23 -6.40
N SER A 101 12.32 1.29 -7.33
CA SER A 101 11.08 0.59 -7.68
C SER A 101 11.38 -0.79 -8.31
N ALA A 102 10.32 -1.50 -8.72
CA ALA A 102 10.45 -2.72 -9.52
C ALA A 102 11.04 -2.44 -10.92
N PHE A 103 10.97 -1.20 -11.40
CA PHE A 103 11.39 -0.79 -12.74
C PHE A 103 12.78 -0.17 -12.78
N GLY A 104 13.51 -0.09 -11.66
CA GLY A 104 14.88 0.43 -11.66
C GLY A 104 15.34 0.95 -10.30
N ARG A 105 16.64 1.24 -10.22
CA ARG A 105 17.27 1.79 -9.01
C ARG A 105 17.34 3.31 -9.03
N GLU A 106 17.41 3.90 -10.23
CA GLU A 106 17.52 5.34 -10.42
C GLU A 106 16.29 5.91 -11.12
N VAL A 107 15.99 7.19 -10.88
CA VAL A 107 14.77 7.85 -11.37
C VAL A 107 14.65 7.78 -12.91
N GLU A 108 15.73 8.05 -13.64
CA GLU A 108 15.69 8.06 -15.11
C GLU A 108 15.52 6.65 -15.70
N GLU A 109 16.11 5.64 -15.06
CA GLU A 109 15.91 4.23 -15.45
C GLU A 109 14.44 3.83 -15.29
N VAL A 110 13.85 4.16 -14.12
CA VAL A 110 12.43 3.91 -13.83
C VAL A 110 11.54 4.59 -14.87
N ILE A 111 11.78 5.87 -15.19
CA ILE A 111 10.99 6.60 -16.20
C ILE A 111 11.10 5.94 -17.58
N VAL A 112 12.32 5.60 -18.03
CA VAL A 112 12.53 4.93 -19.33
C VAL A 112 11.79 3.61 -19.40
N ASN A 113 11.82 2.81 -18.33
CA ASN A 113 11.15 1.52 -18.31
C ASN A 113 9.61 1.67 -18.21
N LEU A 114 9.11 2.61 -17.41
CA LEU A 114 7.67 2.88 -17.28
C LEU A 114 7.04 3.44 -18.57
N ARG A 115 7.78 4.23 -19.37
CA ARG A 115 7.30 4.67 -20.69
C ARG A 115 6.98 3.52 -21.65
N ARG A 116 7.52 2.31 -21.41
CA ARG A 116 7.23 1.13 -22.24
C ARG A 116 5.92 0.43 -21.88
N VAL A 117 5.41 0.66 -20.67
CA VAL A 117 4.20 -0.01 -20.14
C VAL A 117 3.05 0.96 -19.87
N GLU A 118 3.29 2.27 -19.93
CA GLU A 118 2.30 3.34 -19.74
C GLU A 118 1.42 3.12 -18.49
N PRO A 119 1.98 3.20 -17.27
CA PRO A 119 1.26 2.84 -16.05
C PRO A 119 0.03 3.72 -15.84
N ARG A 120 -1.05 3.11 -15.33
CA ARG A 120 -2.24 3.85 -14.88
C ARG A 120 -2.09 4.39 -13.47
N GLY A 121 -1.21 3.81 -12.67
CA GLY A 121 -0.97 4.22 -11.29
C GLY A 121 0.51 4.33 -10.96
N ILE A 122 0.89 5.35 -10.19
CA ILE A 122 2.24 5.47 -9.63
C ILE A 122 2.13 5.96 -8.20
N SER A 123 2.82 5.29 -7.28
CA SER A 123 2.77 5.64 -5.86
C SER A 123 4.12 5.96 -5.26
N PHE A 124 4.14 6.85 -4.27
CA PHE A 124 5.34 7.24 -3.55
C PHE A 124 5.25 6.75 -2.11
N SER A 125 6.05 5.74 -1.78
CA SER A 125 6.05 5.04 -0.49
C SER A 125 7.47 4.95 0.10
N GLY A 126 7.64 4.11 1.11
CA GLY A 126 8.88 3.96 1.88
C GLY A 126 8.58 3.74 3.35
N GLY A 127 9.41 4.35 4.20
CA GLY A 127 9.06 4.64 5.59
C GLY A 127 8.07 5.81 5.66
N GLU A 128 8.48 6.93 6.26
CA GLU A 128 7.66 8.16 6.26
C GLU A 128 8.22 9.14 5.22
N VAL A 129 7.51 9.27 4.10
CA VAL A 129 7.91 10.13 2.97
C VAL A 129 7.90 11.61 3.32
N PHE A 130 7.12 12.05 4.31
CA PHE A 130 7.13 13.44 4.78
C PHE A 130 8.38 13.80 5.61
N LEU A 131 9.25 12.83 5.97
CA LEU A 131 10.58 13.13 6.52
C LEU A 131 11.49 13.88 5.53
N ASP A 132 11.26 13.69 4.24
CA ASP A 132 11.96 14.37 3.15
C ASP A 132 10.94 14.88 2.14
N PHE A 133 10.11 15.81 2.61
CA PHE A 133 9.10 16.45 1.77
C PHE A 133 9.68 17.08 0.49
N PRO A 134 10.86 17.74 0.48
CA PRO A 134 11.47 18.22 -0.76
C PRO A 134 11.66 17.12 -1.81
N ARG A 135 12.12 15.93 -1.40
CA ARG A 135 12.24 14.78 -2.31
C ARG A 135 10.88 14.32 -2.80
N LEU A 136 9.89 14.14 -1.92
CA LEU A 136 8.53 13.76 -2.32
C LEU A 136 7.95 14.74 -3.35
N ARG A 137 8.08 16.05 -3.09
CA ARG A 137 7.62 17.12 -3.97
C ARG A 137 8.22 17.00 -5.37
N VAL A 138 9.55 16.87 -5.47
CA VAL A 138 10.26 16.73 -6.75
C VAL A 138 9.80 15.47 -7.51
N MET A 139 9.59 14.37 -6.80
CA MET A 139 9.15 13.11 -7.41
C MET A 139 7.71 13.20 -7.94
N VAL A 140 6.78 13.79 -7.18
CA VAL A 140 5.39 14.00 -7.65
C VAL A 140 5.38 14.90 -8.89
N GLU A 141 6.10 16.03 -8.85
CA GLU A 141 6.20 16.95 -9.98
C GLU A 141 6.78 16.29 -11.23
N ARG A 142 7.90 15.57 -11.08
CA ARG A 142 8.57 14.86 -12.18
C ARG A 142 7.65 13.81 -12.81
N PHE A 143 7.04 12.95 -12.00
CA PHE A 143 6.22 11.86 -12.50
C PHE A 143 4.87 12.32 -13.03
N ARG A 144 4.30 13.41 -12.52
CA ARG A 144 3.12 14.04 -13.14
C ARG A 144 3.45 14.59 -14.52
N GLY A 145 4.63 15.19 -14.69
CA GLY A 145 5.10 15.68 -16.00
C GLY A 145 5.30 14.55 -17.02
N GLU A 146 5.87 13.43 -16.58
CA GLU A 146 6.15 12.26 -17.44
C GLU A 146 4.89 11.43 -17.74
N PHE A 147 3.99 11.30 -16.77
CA PHE A 147 2.79 10.46 -16.86
C PHE A 147 1.54 11.29 -16.53
N PRO A 148 1.14 12.24 -17.40
CA PRO A 148 0.09 13.21 -17.09
C PRO A 148 -1.28 12.59 -16.81
N ARG A 149 -1.54 11.37 -17.27
CA ARG A 149 -2.79 10.64 -17.06
C ARG A 149 -2.75 9.64 -15.90
N ALA A 150 -1.58 9.36 -15.33
CA ALA A 150 -1.47 8.38 -14.25
C ALA A 150 -2.16 8.89 -12.97
N HIS A 151 -2.77 7.99 -12.22
CA HIS A 151 -3.23 8.25 -10.87
C HIS A 151 -2.01 8.27 -9.94
N LEU A 152 -1.80 9.37 -9.22
CA LEU A 152 -0.63 9.55 -8.36
C LEU A 152 -1.05 9.57 -6.89
N TRP A 153 -0.44 8.74 -6.06
CA TRP A 153 -0.72 8.73 -4.63
C TRP A 153 0.50 8.56 -3.75
N THR A 154 0.35 8.91 -2.48
CA THR A 154 1.40 8.75 -1.48
C THR A 154 0.83 8.25 -0.16
N TYR A 155 1.72 7.82 0.74
CA TYR A 155 1.39 7.21 2.03
C TYR A 155 1.94 8.05 3.17
N THR A 156 1.25 8.13 4.30
CA THR A 156 1.79 8.78 5.50
C THR A 156 1.13 8.27 6.77
N ASN A 157 1.86 8.33 7.89
CA ASN A 157 1.26 8.21 9.23
C ASN A 157 0.60 9.52 9.72
N GLY A 158 0.78 10.62 8.99
CA GLY A 158 0.11 11.90 9.21
C GLY A 158 0.72 12.79 10.29
N LEU A 159 1.75 12.35 11.03
CA LEU A 159 2.33 13.15 12.12
C LEU A 159 3.25 14.28 11.64
N LEU A 160 3.87 14.11 10.47
CA LEU A 160 4.84 15.08 9.92
C LEU A 160 4.26 15.93 8.78
N ALA A 161 3.14 15.50 8.22
CA ALA A 161 2.47 16.20 7.14
C ALA A 161 1.78 17.46 7.67
N THR A 162 1.73 18.49 6.84
CA THR A 162 1.04 19.75 7.13
C THR A 162 0.05 20.06 6.01
N ALA A 163 -0.98 20.85 6.31
CA ALA A 163 -1.98 21.23 5.33
C ALA A 163 -1.38 21.91 4.09
N ALA A 164 -0.43 22.82 4.30
CA ALA A 164 0.28 23.51 3.21
C ALA A 164 1.04 22.54 2.29
N GLN A 165 1.67 21.51 2.86
CA GLN A 165 2.34 20.47 2.09
C GLN A 165 1.33 19.62 1.28
N LEU A 166 0.18 19.30 1.86
CA LEU A 166 -0.87 18.55 1.15
C LEU A 166 -1.48 19.35 0.00
N GLU A 167 -1.74 20.63 0.22
CA GLU A 167 -2.18 21.56 -0.84
C GLU A 167 -1.14 21.68 -1.96
N GLU A 168 0.14 21.75 -1.59
CA GLU A 168 1.24 21.77 -2.57
C GLU A 168 1.30 20.49 -3.41
N LEU A 169 1.22 19.31 -2.78
CA LEU A 169 1.18 18.04 -3.51
C LEU A 169 -0.05 17.95 -4.43
N CYS A 170 -1.21 18.43 -3.98
CA CYS A 170 -2.40 18.51 -4.81
C CYS A 170 -2.18 19.39 -6.05
N ARG A 171 -1.56 20.57 -5.89
CA ARG A 171 -1.22 21.46 -7.01
C ARG A 171 -0.23 20.84 -8.00
N LEU A 172 0.68 20.00 -7.50
CA LEU A 172 1.63 19.24 -8.33
C LEU A 172 0.98 18.02 -9.01
N GLY A 173 -0.31 17.77 -8.75
CA GLY A 173 -1.08 16.71 -9.40
C GLY A 173 -1.09 15.40 -8.62
N LEU A 174 -0.84 15.39 -7.31
CA LEU A 174 -1.20 14.24 -6.47
C LEU A 174 -2.73 14.12 -6.42
N THR A 175 -3.27 12.93 -6.67
CA THR A 175 -4.72 12.69 -6.75
C THR A 175 -5.28 11.95 -5.54
N GLU A 176 -4.43 11.24 -4.79
CA GLU A 176 -4.84 10.50 -3.59
C GLU A 176 -3.75 10.55 -2.52
N ILE A 177 -4.16 10.59 -1.25
CA ILE A 177 -3.28 10.33 -0.11
C ILE A 177 -3.84 9.20 0.73
N ARG A 178 -2.97 8.29 1.16
CA ARG A 178 -3.30 7.16 2.03
C ARG A 178 -2.74 7.37 3.42
N PHE A 179 -3.62 7.50 4.41
CA PHE A 179 -3.22 7.60 5.80
C PHE A 179 -3.22 6.23 6.47
N ASN A 180 -2.13 5.87 7.13
CA ASN A 180 -2.13 4.75 8.07
C ASN A 180 -2.54 5.25 9.45
N LEU A 181 -3.85 5.31 9.72
CA LEU A 181 -4.39 5.84 10.97
C LEU A 181 -4.17 4.90 12.16
N ALA A 182 -3.96 3.60 11.93
CA ALA A 182 -3.57 2.68 12.99
C ALA A 182 -2.23 3.08 13.63
N ALA A 183 -1.32 3.69 12.86
CA ALA A 183 -0.01 4.17 13.35
C ALA A 183 -0.11 5.24 14.45
N THR A 184 -1.26 5.91 14.56
CA THR A 184 -1.50 6.98 15.55
C THR A 184 -2.67 6.66 16.49
N GLY A 185 -3.15 5.42 16.47
CA GLY A 185 -4.23 4.97 17.35
C GLY A 185 -5.64 5.31 16.84
N TYR A 186 -5.83 5.35 15.53
CA TYR A 186 -7.10 5.49 14.80
C TYR A 186 -7.77 6.88 14.90
N ILE A 187 -7.77 7.50 16.09
CA ILE A 187 -8.51 8.73 16.42
C ILE A 187 -7.57 9.83 16.95
N HIS A 188 -6.35 9.95 16.42
CA HIS A 188 -5.45 11.02 16.85
C HIS A 188 -5.96 12.40 16.42
N PRO A 189 -6.29 13.34 17.33
CA PRO A 189 -6.98 14.59 16.99
C PRO A 189 -6.25 15.43 15.94
N GLY A 190 -4.92 15.58 16.08
CA GLY A 190 -4.11 16.35 15.14
C GLY A 190 -4.05 15.71 13.74
N VAL A 191 -4.09 14.38 13.64
CA VAL A 191 -4.04 13.68 12.35
C VAL A 191 -5.41 13.70 11.71
N LEU A 192 -6.49 13.54 12.48
CA LEU A 192 -7.85 13.66 11.98
C LEU A 192 -8.15 15.07 11.44
N SER A 193 -7.65 16.11 12.10
CA SER A 193 -7.72 17.49 11.58
C SER A 193 -7.00 17.61 10.23
N LEU A 194 -5.86 16.94 10.06
CA LEU A 194 -5.15 16.91 8.79
C LEU A 194 -5.88 16.08 7.72
N VAL A 195 -6.47 14.95 8.07
CA VAL A 195 -7.31 14.12 7.19
C VAL A 195 -8.48 14.93 6.64
N GLU A 196 -9.16 15.71 7.49
CA GLU A 196 -10.26 16.58 7.06
C GLU A 196 -9.80 17.63 6.06
N GLN A 197 -8.65 18.27 6.33
CA GLN A 197 -8.05 19.25 5.43
C GLN A 197 -7.64 18.61 4.09
N ALA A 198 -7.05 17.42 4.14
CA ALA A 198 -6.70 16.65 2.95
C ALA A 198 -7.94 16.34 2.11
N ALA A 199 -9.05 15.93 2.74
CA ALA A 199 -10.28 15.56 2.05
C ALA A 199 -10.96 16.74 1.35
N ARG A 200 -10.74 17.97 1.82
CA ARG A 200 -11.21 19.20 1.17
C ARG A 200 -10.39 19.57 -0.06
N SER A 201 -9.11 19.20 -0.10
CA SER A 201 -8.19 19.62 -1.16
C SER A 201 -7.94 18.53 -2.22
N LEU A 202 -7.89 17.25 -1.82
CA LEU A 202 -7.51 16.15 -2.70
C LEU A 202 -8.72 15.41 -3.30
N PRO A 203 -8.58 14.90 -4.54
CA PRO A 203 -9.59 14.05 -5.17
C PRO A 203 -9.86 12.74 -4.46
N ALA A 204 -9.00 12.27 -3.55
CA ALA A 204 -9.29 11.13 -2.69
C ALA A 204 -8.42 11.14 -1.43
N VAL A 205 -9.04 10.79 -0.30
CA VAL A 205 -8.33 10.40 0.92
C VAL A 205 -8.74 8.98 1.24
N THR A 206 -7.74 8.14 1.43
CA THR A 206 -7.89 6.72 1.75
C THR A 206 -7.28 6.48 3.12
N VAL A 207 -7.89 5.62 3.91
CA VAL A 207 -7.22 5.01 5.06
C VAL A 207 -6.70 3.66 4.60
N GLU A 208 -5.40 3.41 4.79
CA GLU A 208 -4.80 2.11 4.49
C GLU A 208 -4.11 1.57 5.73
N ILE A 209 -4.58 0.43 6.22
CA ILE A 209 -4.13 -0.20 7.45
C ILE A 209 -4.08 -1.72 7.29
N PRO A 210 -3.17 -2.41 8.01
CA PRO A 210 -3.25 -3.86 8.12
C PRO A 210 -4.43 -4.29 8.99
N ALA A 211 -4.91 -5.50 8.79
CA ALA A 211 -5.81 -6.20 9.68
C ALA A 211 -5.07 -6.59 10.97
N ILE A 212 -4.97 -5.64 11.91
CA ILE A 212 -4.20 -5.81 13.15
C ILE A 212 -4.99 -6.68 14.15
N PRO A 213 -4.42 -7.80 14.63
CA PRO A 213 -5.06 -8.65 15.62
C PRO A 213 -5.41 -7.89 16.90
N GLY A 214 -6.68 -7.96 17.30
CA GLY A 214 -7.19 -7.32 18.52
C GLY A 214 -7.62 -5.86 18.36
N ASP A 215 -7.47 -5.25 17.19
CA ASP A 215 -7.86 -3.86 16.94
C ASP A 215 -9.27 -3.69 16.34
N GLU A 216 -10.03 -4.78 16.13
CA GLU A 216 -11.36 -4.77 15.51
C GLU A 216 -12.29 -3.70 16.12
N ALA A 217 -12.42 -3.69 17.45
CA ALA A 217 -13.28 -2.72 18.14
C ALA A 217 -12.84 -1.26 17.91
N LYS A 218 -11.53 -1.00 17.81
CA LYS A 218 -10.99 0.34 17.53
C LYS A 218 -11.26 0.74 16.09
N LEU A 219 -11.05 -0.18 15.15
CA LEU A 219 -11.34 0.03 13.74
C LEU A 219 -12.82 0.36 13.52
N LEU A 220 -13.72 -0.48 14.03
CA LEU A 220 -15.17 -0.28 13.90
C LEU A 220 -15.63 1.05 14.49
N ALA A 221 -15.11 1.41 15.68
CA ALA A 221 -15.42 2.70 16.31
C ALA A 221 -14.90 3.92 15.52
N ALA A 222 -13.92 3.72 14.63
CA ALA A 222 -13.30 4.79 13.86
C ALA A 222 -13.91 5.02 12.49
N LEU A 223 -14.68 4.06 11.95
CA LEU A 223 -15.26 4.14 10.60
C LEU A 223 -16.17 5.36 10.42
N GLU A 224 -17.10 5.59 11.35
CA GLU A 224 -18.01 6.73 11.27
C GLU A 224 -17.27 8.07 11.36
N PRO A 225 -16.38 8.31 12.35
CA PRO A 225 -15.53 9.51 12.38
C PRO A 225 -14.79 9.75 11.07
N TRP A 226 -14.10 8.73 10.53
CA TRP A 226 -13.34 8.88 9.28
C TRP A 226 -14.23 9.23 8.09
N SER A 227 -15.39 8.57 7.98
CA SER A 227 -16.36 8.85 6.92
C SER A 227 -16.85 10.31 6.98
N ARG A 228 -17.16 10.84 8.18
CA ARG A 228 -17.58 12.23 8.36
C ARG A 228 -16.50 13.24 7.96
N LEU A 229 -15.22 12.89 8.08
CA LEU A 229 -14.09 13.74 7.68
C LEU A 229 -13.81 13.69 6.17
N GLY A 230 -14.54 12.87 5.40
CA GLY A 230 -14.38 12.76 3.96
C GLY A 230 -13.39 11.70 3.50
N VAL A 231 -13.01 10.75 4.36
CA VAL A 231 -12.32 9.53 3.92
C VAL A 231 -13.23 8.77 2.97
N ARG A 232 -12.73 8.50 1.75
CA ARG A 232 -13.49 7.86 0.67
C ARG A 232 -13.33 6.35 0.62
N TYR A 233 -12.15 5.87 0.99
CA TYR A 233 -11.80 4.45 0.88
C TYR A 233 -11.14 3.96 2.17
N LEU A 234 -11.43 2.73 2.54
CA LEU A 234 -10.66 1.97 3.53
C LEU A 234 -10.05 0.77 2.80
N ASN A 235 -8.72 0.73 2.77
CA ASN A 235 -7.95 -0.42 2.36
C ASN A 235 -7.52 -1.18 3.62
N LEU A 236 -8.11 -2.34 3.83
CA LEU A 236 -7.75 -3.27 4.90
C LEU A 236 -7.01 -4.44 4.28
N HIS A 237 -5.69 -4.51 4.47
CA HIS A 237 -4.86 -5.58 3.92
C HIS A 237 -4.47 -6.61 4.98
N GLU A 238 -4.15 -7.83 4.57
CA GLU A 238 -3.65 -8.86 5.48
C GLU A 238 -2.37 -8.37 6.20
N LEU A 239 -2.24 -8.69 7.49
CA LEU A 239 -1.07 -8.32 8.26
C LEU A 239 0.10 -9.23 7.88
N MET A 240 1.04 -8.67 7.13
CA MET A 240 2.28 -9.36 6.79
C MET A 240 3.30 -9.27 7.93
N TYR A 241 4.16 -10.28 8.05
CA TYR A 241 5.32 -10.24 8.93
C TYR A 241 6.53 -10.95 8.29
N GLU A 242 7.73 -10.47 8.65
CA GLU A 242 9.00 -11.14 8.34
C GLU A 242 9.71 -11.54 9.64
N PRO A 243 10.54 -12.60 9.65
CA PRO A 243 11.41 -12.90 10.79
C PRO A 243 12.23 -11.67 11.21
N GLY A 244 12.19 -11.33 12.50
CA GLY A 244 12.88 -10.15 13.04
C GLY A 244 12.13 -8.82 12.88
N SER A 245 10.94 -8.82 12.26
CA SER A 245 10.08 -7.64 12.19
C SER A 245 9.30 -7.37 13.48
N LEU A 246 8.87 -6.13 13.70
CA LEU A 246 8.01 -5.80 14.84
C LEU A 246 6.69 -6.57 14.76
N SER A 247 6.12 -6.68 13.55
CA SER A 247 4.90 -7.45 13.29
C SER A 247 5.03 -8.93 13.67
N ALA A 248 6.24 -9.52 13.64
CA ALA A 248 6.43 -10.91 14.04
C ALA A 248 6.14 -11.16 15.53
N HIS A 249 6.09 -10.10 16.34
CA HIS A 249 5.75 -10.17 17.76
C HIS A 249 4.25 -9.97 18.05
N LEU A 250 3.44 -9.62 17.04
CA LEU A 250 2.00 -9.49 17.23
C LEU A 250 1.32 -10.86 17.42
N PRO A 251 0.30 -10.95 18.28
CA PRO A 251 -0.45 -12.18 18.51
C PRO A 251 -1.34 -12.51 17.30
N GLY A 252 -1.86 -13.73 17.24
CA GLY A 252 -2.82 -14.16 16.23
C GLY A 252 -2.41 -15.44 15.50
N PRO A 253 -3.34 -16.10 14.80
CA PRO A 253 -3.02 -17.21 13.90
C PRO A 253 -2.02 -16.75 12.84
N ARG A 254 -1.09 -17.64 12.46
CA ARG A 254 -0.06 -17.34 11.45
C ARG A 254 -0.04 -18.45 10.42
N ALA A 255 0.05 -18.04 9.17
CA ALA A 255 0.25 -18.93 8.04
C ALA A 255 1.51 -18.48 7.31
N PRO A 256 2.55 -19.32 7.19
CA PRO A 256 3.64 -19.02 6.27
C PRO A 256 3.07 -19.00 4.85
N VAL A 257 3.56 -18.09 4.00
CA VAL A 257 3.24 -18.09 2.57
C VAL A 257 4.53 -18.39 1.81
N HIS A 258 4.51 -19.43 1.00
CA HIS A 258 5.60 -19.79 0.10
C HIS A 258 5.07 -19.61 -1.33
N THR A 259 5.58 -18.60 -2.02
CA THR A 259 5.28 -18.31 -3.43
C THR A 259 6.43 -18.71 -4.32
#